data_AF-A0A9D1I905-F1
#
_entry.id   AF-A0A9D1I905-F1
#
_cell.length_a   1.000
_cell.length_b   1.000
_cell.length_c   1.000
_cell.angle_alpha   90.00
_cell.angle_beta   90.00
_cell.angle_gamma   90.00
#
_symmetry.space_group_name_H-M   'P 1'
#
loop_
_entity.id
_entity.type
_entity.pdbx_description
1 polymer ?
#
loop_
_entity_poly.entity_id
_entity_poly.type
_entity_poly.pdbx_seq_one_letter_code
_entity_poly.pdbx_strand_id
1 'polypeptide(L)'
;MIIYVKEDTNQKQLDTLTEWLNKMGVEVHTMTGADRIILGLVGDTENVDVDLVQGLDFVQKVVRVKEPYKSSNRKFHPTDTVIDVCGVKLGGGNFAAIAGPCSVESTQQICGIAKEVKAAGASILRGGAFKPRTSPYSFQGLRSKGIELLLQAKQLTGMPIVSEIMDIGSLPVFEHVDIIQVGARNMQNFELL
;
A
#
# COMPACT_ATOMS: atom_id res chain seq x y z
N MET A 1 11.52 -8.88 17.86
CA MET A 1 12.47 -9.81 17.18
C MET A 1 12.46 -11.14 17.94
N ILE A 2 12.80 -12.27 17.31
CA ILE A 2 12.87 -13.58 17.97
C ILE A 2 14.28 -14.15 17.73
N ILE A 3 14.94 -14.63 18.77
CA ILE A 3 16.22 -15.33 18.71
C ILE A 3 15.99 -16.77 19.14
N TYR A 4 16.33 -17.71 18.26
CA TYR A 4 16.37 -19.15 18.55
C TYR A 4 17.77 -19.50 19.02
N VAL A 5 17.87 -20.17 20.16
CA VAL A 5 19.12 -20.53 20.82
C VAL A 5 19.30 -22.06 20.78
N LYS A 6 20.55 -22.53 20.64
CA LYS A 6 20.88 -23.96 20.65
C LYS A 6 20.61 -24.59 22.03
N GLU A 7 20.26 -25.87 22.06
CA GLU A 7 19.89 -26.60 23.28
C GLU A 7 21.02 -26.63 24.34
N ASP A 8 22.28 -26.73 23.91
CA ASP A 8 23.45 -26.85 24.81
C ASP A 8 24.02 -25.51 25.29
N THR A 9 23.23 -24.44 25.22
CA THR A 9 23.74 -23.09 25.50
C THR A 9 23.98 -22.87 26.99
N ASN A 10 25.13 -22.28 27.33
CA ASN A 10 25.48 -21.93 28.70
C ASN A 10 24.63 -20.73 29.18
N GLN A 11 24.04 -20.83 30.36
CA GLN A 11 23.26 -19.75 30.99
C GLN A 11 24.03 -18.42 31.05
N LYS A 12 25.35 -18.44 31.29
CA LYS A 12 26.17 -17.21 31.31
C LYS A 12 26.17 -16.47 29.97
N GLN A 13 26.10 -17.20 28.85
CA GLN A 13 26.05 -16.61 27.51
C GLN A 13 24.69 -15.96 27.25
N LEU A 14 23.61 -16.60 27.72
CA LEU A 14 22.25 -16.05 27.68
C LEU A 14 22.12 -14.78 28.51
N ASP A 15 22.67 -14.78 29.72
CA ASP A 15 22.63 -13.62 30.63
C ASP A 15 23.41 -12.45 30.04
N THR A 16 24.59 -12.70 29.48
CA THR A 16 25.41 -11.67 28.82
C THR A 16 24.70 -11.07 27.61
N LEU A 17 24.09 -11.90 26.76
CA LEU A 17 23.31 -11.44 25.61
C LEU A 17 22.09 -10.62 26.05
N THR A 18 21.40 -11.08 27.11
CA THR A 18 20.23 -10.40 27.68
C THR A 18 20.59 -9.02 28.24
N GLU A 19 21.68 -8.92 28.99
CA GLU A 19 22.17 -7.63 29.51
C GLU A 19 22.57 -6.68 28.38
N TRP A 20 23.25 -7.18 27.34
CA TRP A 20 23.63 -6.37 26.20
C TRP A 20 22.40 -5.81 25.45
N LEU A 21 21.39 -6.65 25.20
CA LEU A 21 20.14 -6.23 24.57
C LEU A 21 19.35 -5.23 25.43
N ASN A 22 19.28 -5.46 26.75
CA ASN A 22 18.62 -4.54 27.69
C ASN A 22 19.32 -3.16 27.72
N LYS A 23 20.65 -3.10 27.62
CA LYS A 23 21.41 -1.84 27.51
C LYS A 23 21.09 -1.05 26.23
N MET A 24 20.60 -1.72 25.20
CA MET A 24 20.13 -1.08 23.96
C MET A 24 18.66 -0.63 24.05
N GLY A 25 18.01 -0.78 25.21
CA GLY A 25 16.62 -0.39 25.43
C GLY A 25 15.60 -1.40 24.88
N VAL A 26 16.02 -2.64 24.60
CA VAL A 26 15.16 -3.72 24.14
C VAL A 26 14.88 -4.68 25.30
N GLU A 27 13.60 -4.91 25.60
CA GLU A 27 13.19 -5.87 26.63
C GLU A 27 13.30 -7.30 26.10
N VAL A 28 13.91 -8.19 26.87
CA VAL A 28 14.11 -9.59 26.50
C VAL A 28 13.26 -10.51 27.37
N HIS A 29 12.35 -11.26 26.74
CA HIS A 29 11.59 -12.33 27.36
C HIS A 29 12.15 -13.69 26.97
N THR A 30 12.53 -14.50 27.96
CA THR A 30 13.01 -15.87 27.73
C THR A 30 11.84 -16.85 27.83
N MET A 31 11.69 -17.70 26.82
CA MET A 31 10.73 -18.79 26.78
C MET A 31 11.49 -20.11 26.65
N THR A 32 11.38 -20.95 27.67
CA THR A 32 11.97 -22.29 27.66
C THR A 32 10.89 -23.31 27.28
N GLY A 33 10.98 -23.85 26.06
CA GLY A 33 10.16 -24.98 25.61
C GLY A 33 10.83 -26.32 25.93
N ALA A 34 10.12 -27.42 25.67
CA ALA A 34 10.64 -28.78 25.91
C ALA A 34 11.97 -29.06 25.17
N ASP A 35 12.11 -28.53 23.95
CA ASP A 35 13.25 -28.83 23.05
C ASP A 35 14.03 -27.58 22.60
N ARG A 36 13.75 -26.38 23.13
CA ARG A 36 14.46 -25.15 22.71
C ARG A 36 14.26 -23.97 23.64
N ILE A 37 15.25 -23.10 23.69
CA ILE A 37 15.17 -21.78 24.32
C ILE A 37 14.93 -20.73 23.23
N ILE A 38 13.94 -19.86 23.45
CA ILE A 38 13.59 -18.77 22.55
C ILE A 38 13.67 -17.46 23.33
N LEU A 39 14.34 -16.46 22.77
CA LEU A 39 14.34 -15.09 23.29
C LEU A 39 13.43 -14.22 22.43
N GLY A 40 12.35 -13.72 23.02
CA GLY A 40 11.47 -12.71 22.43
C GLY A 40 11.95 -11.32 22.80
N LEU A 41 12.32 -10.51 21.80
CA LEU A 41 12.74 -9.13 21.97
C LEU A 41 11.57 -8.20 21.68
N VAL A 42 11.18 -7.41 22.68
CA VAL A 42 10.07 -6.45 22.66
C VAL A 42 10.64 -5.03 22.77
N GLY A 43 10.08 -4.09 21.99
CA GLY A 43 10.57 -2.72 21.89
C GLY A 43 11.26 -2.42 20.56
N ASP A 44 12.07 -1.35 20.54
CA ASP A 44 12.74 -0.88 19.33
C ASP A 44 14.00 -1.69 19.02
N THR A 45 13.83 -2.75 18.22
CA THR A 45 14.93 -3.59 17.75
C THR A 45 15.65 -3.01 16.51
N GLU A 46 15.48 -1.73 16.15
CA GLU A 46 16.08 -1.13 14.96
C GLU A 46 17.60 -1.17 14.96
N ASN A 47 18.19 -0.85 16.11
CA ASN A 47 19.63 -0.78 16.32
C ASN A 47 20.28 -2.13 16.66
N VAL A 48 19.49 -3.20 16.84
CA VAL A 48 20.02 -4.55 17.06
C VAL A 48 20.47 -5.12 15.71
N ASP A 49 21.78 -5.24 15.56
CA ASP A 49 22.40 -5.88 14.40
C ASP A 49 22.09 -7.37 14.39
N VAL A 50 21.40 -7.82 13.34
CA VAL A 50 20.97 -9.21 13.17
C VAL A 50 22.16 -10.12 12.91
N ASP A 51 23.14 -9.67 12.13
CA ASP A 51 24.29 -10.48 11.74
C ASP A 51 25.24 -10.68 12.93
N LEU A 52 25.39 -9.66 13.77
CA LEU A 52 26.16 -9.76 15.02
C LEU A 52 25.57 -10.80 15.96
N VAL A 53 24.25 -10.77 16.17
CA VAL A 53 23.58 -11.73 17.06
C VAL A 53 23.55 -13.13 16.42
N GLN A 54 23.33 -13.24 15.11
CA GLN A 54 23.32 -14.50 14.36
C GLN A 54 24.71 -15.17 14.33
N GLY A 55 25.79 -14.39 14.41
CA GLY A 55 27.17 -14.86 14.44
C GLY A 55 27.63 -15.43 15.79
N LEU A 56 26.83 -15.33 16.85
CA LEU A 56 27.14 -15.94 18.14
C LEU A 56 27.01 -17.47 18.05
N ASP A 57 28.04 -18.21 18.46
CA ASP A 57 28.11 -19.67 18.31
C ASP A 57 26.92 -20.44 18.90
N PHE A 58 26.26 -19.88 19.92
CA PHE A 58 25.12 -20.48 20.60
C PHE A 58 23.76 -20.05 20.04
N VAL A 59 23.74 -19.09 19.11
CA VAL A 59 22.51 -18.65 18.42
C VAL A 59 22.29 -19.54 17.19
N GLN A 60 21.08 -20.09 17.08
CA GLN A 60 20.68 -20.91 15.94
C GLN A 60 20.12 -20.05 14.81
N LYS A 61 19.22 -19.11 15.14
CA LYS A 61 18.53 -18.28 14.14
C LYS A 61 18.02 -16.99 14.76
N VAL A 62 18.17 -15.87 14.06
CA VAL A 62 17.54 -14.60 14.40
C VAL A 62 16.45 -14.29 13.39
N VAL A 63 15.24 -14.01 13.87
CA VAL A 63 14.08 -13.65 13.04
C VAL A 63 13.59 -12.28 13.47
N ARG A 64 13.72 -11.30 12.57
CA ARG A 64 13.15 -9.98 12.82
C ARG A 64 11.65 -10.01 12.57
N VAL A 65 10.88 -10.07 13.66
CA VAL A 65 9.43 -9.84 13.62
C VAL A 65 9.20 -8.33 13.51
N LYS A 66 9.38 -7.78 12.30
CA LYS A 66 8.85 -6.46 11.92
C LYS A 66 7.68 -6.71 10.99
N GLU A 67 6.55 -6.07 11.26
CA GLU A 67 5.49 -6.00 10.25
C GLU A 67 6.00 -5.08 9.13
N PRO A 68 6.15 -5.58 7.89
CA PRO A 68 6.88 -4.87 6.83
C PRO A 68 6.17 -3.63 6.28
N TYR A 69 5.02 -3.25 6.85
CA TYR A 69 4.11 -2.22 6.35
C TYR A 69 3.66 -1.25 7.47
N LYS A 70 4.60 -0.69 8.25
CA LYS A 70 4.30 0.18 9.40
C LYS A 70 3.28 1.29 9.09
N SER A 71 3.45 2.02 7.99
CA SER A 71 2.62 3.19 7.65
C SER A 71 1.16 2.87 7.32
N SER A 72 0.85 1.64 6.89
CA SER A 72 -0.53 1.22 6.56
C SER A 72 -1.14 0.29 7.61
N ASN A 73 -0.45 0.10 8.74
CA ASN A 73 -0.81 -0.88 9.74
C ASN A 73 -1.61 -0.26 10.90
N ARG A 74 -2.78 -0.84 11.21
CA ARG A 74 -3.65 -0.39 12.31
C ARG A 74 -2.99 -0.41 13.70
N LYS A 75 -1.98 -1.26 13.93
CA LYS A 75 -1.23 -1.24 15.20
C LYS A 75 -0.46 0.06 15.41
N PHE A 76 0.01 0.67 14.32
CA PHE A 76 0.72 1.95 14.34
C PHE A 76 -0.21 3.13 14.04
N HIS A 77 -1.30 2.89 13.31
CA HIS A 77 -2.30 3.89 12.91
C HIS A 77 -3.72 3.39 13.30
N PRO A 78 -4.12 3.48 14.58
CA PRO A 78 -5.35 2.87 15.07
C PRO A 78 -6.62 3.52 14.52
N THR A 79 -6.54 4.79 14.12
CA THR A 79 -7.65 5.56 13.56
C THR A 79 -7.86 5.25 12.08
N ASP A 80 -9.12 5.23 11.64
CA ASP A 80 -9.44 5.10 10.21
C ASP A 80 -8.87 6.27 9.40
N THR A 81 -8.15 5.94 8.33
CA THR A 81 -7.82 6.91 7.29
C THR A 81 -9.09 7.22 6.50
N VAL A 82 -9.46 8.50 6.43
CA VAL A 82 -10.56 9.00 5.60
C VAL A 82 -10.00 9.95 4.56
N ILE A 83 -10.17 9.61 3.29
CA ILE A 83 -9.72 10.45 2.17
C ILE A 83 -10.90 11.30 1.70
N ASP A 84 -10.74 12.62 1.73
CA ASP A 84 -11.73 13.57 1.20
C ASP A 84 -11.34 13.97 -0.22
N VAL A 85 -12.17 13.57 -1.19
CA VAL A 85 -11.99 13.86 -2.61
C VAL A 85 -13.10 14.82 -3.05
N CYS A 86 -12.80 16.13 -3.01
CA CYS A 86 -13.74 17.19 -3.37
C CYS A 86 -15.10 17.10 -2.63
N GLY A 87 -15.07 16.77 -1.34
CA GLY A 87 -16.24 16.58 -0.47
C GLY A 87 -16.76 15.14 -0.41
N VAL A 88 -16.27 14.23 -1.25
CA VAL A 88 -16.60 12.80 -1.18
C VAL A 88 -15.64 12.09 -0.24
N LYS A 89 -16.15 11.57 0.88
CA LYS A 89 -15.35 10.85 1.88
C LYS A 89 -15.25 9.35 1.57
N LEU A 90 -14.02 8.84 1.52
CA LEU A 90 -13.71 7.42 1.35
C LEU A 90 -13.12 6.86 2.66
N GLY A 91 -13.78 5.87 3.26
CA GLY A 91 -13.38 5.25 4.52
C GLY A 91 -14.14 5.79 5.74
N GLY A 92 -13.83 5.28 6.94
CA GLY A 92 -14.43 5.74 8.20
C GLY A 92 -15.94 5.61 8.29
N GLY A 93 -16.51 4.53 7.72
CA GLY A 93 -17.96 4.29 7.69
C GLY A 93 -18.73 5.03 6.59
N ASN A 94 -18.06 5.84 5.75
CA ASN A 94 -18.69 6.49 4.60
C ASN A 94 -18.81 5.51 3.42
N PHE A 95 -19.93 5.56 2.71
CA PHE A 95 -20.16 4.78 1.49
C PHE A 95 -20.08 5.71 0.27
N ALA A 96 -19.25 5.34 -0.72
CA ALA A 96 -19.12 6.05 -1.98
C ALA A 96 -19.09 5.05 -3.14
N ALA A 97 -19.83 5.34 -4.20
CA ALA A 97 -19.85 4.53 -5.41
C ALA A 97 -19.02 5.20 -6.51
N ILE A 98 -18.10 4.44 -7.11
CA ILE A 98 -17.27 4.87 -8.24
C ILE A 98 -17.77 4.15 -9.49
N ALA A 99 -18.32 4.88 -10.46
CA ALA A 99 -18.96 4.30 -11.63
C ALA A 99 -18.60 5.05 -12.92
N GLY A 100 -18.67 4.35 -14.05
CA GLY A 100 -18.29 4.88 -15.36
C GLY A 100 -17.74 3.79 -16.27
N PRO A 101 -17.40 4.13 -17.53
CA PRO A 101 -17.04 3.12 -18.51
C PRO A 101 -15.66 2.51 -18.25
N CYS A 102 -15.43 1.35 -18.85
CA CYS A 102 -14.11 0.72 -18.86
C CYS A 102 -13.09 1.54 -19.67
N SER A 103 -13.54 2.18 -20.75
CA SER A 103 -12.71 3.01 -21.64
C SER A 103 -13.44 4.30 -21.98
N VAL A 104 -12.67 5.38 -22.10
CA VAL A 104 -13.18 6.66 -22.62
C VAL A 104 -13.06 6.62 -24.14
N GLU A 105 -14.18 6.82 -24.83
CA GLU A 105 -14.27 6.60 -26.29
C GLU A 105 -14.76 7.83 -27.06
N SER A 106 -15.60 8.67 -26.47
CA SER A 106 -16.06 9.94 -27.08
C SER A 106 -16.63 10.89 -26.03
N THR A 107 -16.77 12.17 -26.38
CA THR A 107 -17.42 13.18 -25.54
C THR A 107 -18.87 12.80 -25.23
N GLN A 108 -19.63 12.36 -26.23
CA GLN A 108 -21.04 11.99 -26.08
C GLN A 108 -21.19 10.82 -25.10
N GLN A 109 -20.33 9.81 -25.24
CA GLN A 109 -20.32 8.65 -24.36
C GLN A 109 -19.97 9.04 -22.91
N ILE A 110 -18.83 9.71 -22.69
CA ILE A 110 -18.39 9.97 -21.32
C ILE A 110 -19.27 10.98 -20.60
N CYS A 111 -19.71 12.05 -21.27
CA CYS A 111 -20.58 13.06 -20.67
C CYS A 111 -22.00 12.53 -20.44
N GLY A 112 -22.50 11.67 -21.34
CA GLY A 112 -23.78 10.97 -21.15
C GLY A 112 -23.75 10.07 -19.93
N ILE A 113 -22.77 9.15 -19.87
CA ILE A 113 -22.61 8.24 -18.74
C ILE A 113 -22.40 9.01 -17.43
N ALA A 114 -21.60 10.08 -17.43
CA ALA A 114 -21.37 10.89 -16.24
C ALA A 114 -22.68 11.42 -15.64
N LYS A 115 -23.63 11.87 -16.46
CA LYS A 115 -24.95 12.31 -16.00
C LYS A 115 -25.78 11.16 -15.44
N GLU A 116 -25.80 10.03 -16.15
CA GLU A 116 -26.59 8.86 -15.77
C GLU A 116 -26.10 8.26 -14.45
N VAL A 117 -24.79 8.05 -14.29
CA VAL A 117 -24.23 7.50 -13.04
C VAL A 117 -24.38 8.47 -11.88
N LYS A 118 -24.27 9.78 -12.11
CA LYS A 118 -24.57 10.79 -11.09
C LYS A 118 -26.01 10.70 -10.62
N ALA A 119 -26.95 10.63 -11.56
CA ALA A 119 -28.38 10.51 -11.27
C ALA A 119 -28.70 9.21 -10.52
N ALA A 120 -27.95 8.14 -10.78
CA ALA A 120 -28.04 6.87 -10.07
C ALA A 120 -27.34 6.86 -8.69
N GLY A 121 -26.69 7.96 -8.28
CA GLY A 121 -26.07 8.10 -6.96
C GLY A 121 -24.57 7.80 -6.89
N ALA A 122 -23.88 7.67 -8.03
CA ALA A 122 -22.41 7.57 -8.04
C ALA A 122 -21.79 8.88 -7.52
N SER A 123 -20.73 8.74 -6.73
CA SER A 123 -20.01 9.86 -6.11
C SER A 123 -18.79 10.29 -6.92
N ILE A 124 -18.16 9.35 -7.64
CA ILE A 124 -16.94 9.57 -8.43
C ILE A 124 -17.09 8.93 -9.81
N LEU A 125 -16.69 9.65 -10.86
CA LEU A 125 -16.70 9.16 -12.23
C LEU A 125 -15.38 8.45 -12.55
N ARG A 126 -15.44 7.19 -12.98
CA ARG A 126 -14.27 6.48 -13.51
C ARG A 126 -14.23 6.45 -15.03
N GLY A 127 -13.04 6.44 -15.61
CA GLY A 127 -12.86 6.13 -17.03
C GLY A 127 -11.41 5.81 -17.38
N GLY A 128 -11.16 4.74 -18.15
CA GLY A 128 -9.83 4.38 -18.60
C GLY A 128 -9.42 5.15 -19.85
N ALA A 129 -8.53 6.14 -19.71
CA ALA A 129 -7.97 6.86 -20.86
C ALA A 129 -6.82 6.08 -21.55
N PHE A 130 -6.07 5.29 -20.78
CA PHE A 130 -4.99 4.42 -21.24
C PHE A 130 -5.40 2.96 -21.03
N LYS A 131 -5.17 2.09 -22.03
CA LYS A 131 -5.53 0.66 -21.92
C LYS A 131 -4.27 -0.22 -22.04
N PRO A 132 -3.94 -1.05 -21.03
CA PRO A 132 -2.91 -2.07 -21.19
C PRO A 132 -3.44 -3.16 -22.12
N ARG A 133 -2.97 -3.19 -23.37
CA ARG A 133 -3.37 -4.20 -24.35
C ARG A 133 -2.18 -5.08 -24.72
N THR A 134 -2.43 -6.38 -24.75
CA THR A 134 -1.46 -7.38 -25.20
C THR A 134 -1.33 -7.42 -26.73
N SER A 135 -2.36 -6.95 -27.45
CA SER A 135 -2.38 -6.89 -28.91
C SER A 135 -2.24 -5.45 -29.41
N PRO A 136 -1.41 -5.19 -30.44
CA PRO A 136 -1.27 -3.86 -31.03
C PRO A 136 -2.53 -3.40 -31.81
N TYR A 137 -3.37 -4.34 -32.26
CA TYR A 137 -4.60 -4.03 -33.02
C TYR A 137 -5.80 -3.68 -32.13
N SER A 138 -5.64 -3.86 -30.83
CA SER A 138 -6.66 -3.50 -29.86
C SER A 138 -6.75 -1.98 -29.68
N PHE A 139 -7.94 -1.49 -29.30
CA PHE A 139 -8.10 -0.10 -28.88
C PHE A 139 -7.19 0.22 -27.68
N GLN A 140 -6.27 1.16 -27.87
CA GLN A 140 -5.24 1.52 -26.89
C GLN A 140 -5.71 2.56 -25.87
N GLY A 141 -6.96 3.05 -26.00
CA GLY A 141 -7.43 4.22 -25.30
C GLY A 141 -7.09 5.52 -26.03
N LEU A 142 -7.79 6.60 -25.68
CA LEU A 142 -7.58 7.93 -26.25
C LEU A 142 -6.39 8.68 -25.61
N ARG A 143 -5.72 8.08 -24.61
CA ARG A 143 -4.56 8.65 -23.90
C ARG A 143 -4.88 10.04 -23.36
N SER A 144 -4.00 11.04 -23.57
CA SER A 144 -4.20 12.42 -23.15
C SER A 144 -5.56 12.98 -23.57
N LYS A 145 -6.03 12.64 -24.78
CA LYS A 145 -7.35 13.07 -25.23
C LYS A 145 -8.48 12.48 -24.38
N GLY A 146 -8.33 11.23 -23.92
CA GLY A 146 -9.27 10.61 -23.00
C GLY A 146 -9.34 11.32 -21.64
N ILE A 147 -8.20 11.83 -21.15
CA ILE A 147 -8.17 12.64 -19.92
C ILE A 147 -8.86 13.98 -20.13
N GLU A 148 -8.61 14.68 -21.24
CA GLU A 148 -9.35 15.91 -21.57
C GLU A 148 -10.87 15.70 -21.58
N LEU A 149 -11.33 14.58 -22.12
CA LEU A 149 -12.75 14.23 -22.16
C LEU A 149 -13.32 13.95 -20.77
N LEU A 150 -12.55 13.31 -19.88
CA LEU A 150 -12.95 13.15 -18.47
C LEU A 150 -13.03 14.50 -17.75
N LEU A 151 -12.11 15.42 -18.01
CA LEU A 151 -12.14 16.77 -17.45
C LEU A 151 -13.36 17.56 -17.93
N GLN A 152 -13.78 17.39 -19.19
CA GLN A 152 -15.05 17.95 -19.68
C GLN A 152 -16.26 17.38 -18.93
N ALA A 153 -16.29 16.06 -18.72
CA ALA A 153 -17.36 15.41 -17.96
C ALA A 153 -17.38 15.87 -16.48
N LYS A 154 -16.20 16.05 -15.87
CA LYS A 154 -16.03 16.65 -14.54
C LYS A 154 -16.58 18.07 -14.50
N GLN A 155 -16.20 18.93 -15.44
CA GLN A 155 -16.70 20.30 -15.51
C GLN A 155 -18.24 20.34 -15.65
N LEU A 156 -18.79 19.42 -16.45
CA LEU A 156 -20.23 19.34 -16.71
C LEU A 156 -21.03 18.86 -15.48
N THR A 157 -20.48 17.93 -14.71
CA THR A 157 -21.23 17.25 -13.64
C THR A 157 -20.80 17.66 -12.23
N GLY A 158 -19.62 18.27 -12.08
CA GLY A 158 -18.97 18.53 -10.79
C GLY A 158 -18.49 17.26 -10.08
N MET A 159 -18.58 16.08 -10.70
CA MET A 159 -18.09 14.85 -10.08
C MET A 159 -16.56 14.78 -10.13
N PRO A 160 -15.88 14.40 -9.04
CA PRO A 160 -14.46 14.06 -9.10
C PRO A 160 -14.25 12.86 -10.03
N ILE A 161 -13.06 12.77 -10.61
CA ILE A 161 -12.70 11.74 -11.59
C ILE A 161 -11.57 10.85 -11.11
N VAL A 162 -11.62 9.59 -11.55
CA VAL A 162 -10.53 8.61 -11.40
C VAL A 162 -10.17 8.01 -12.76
N SER A 163 -8.87 7.95 -13.06
CA SER A 163 -8.34 7.30 -14.26
C SER A 163 -7.06 6.53 -13.93
N GLU A 164 -6.81 5.46 -14.68
CA GLU A 164 -5.64 4.60 -14.50
C GLU A 164 -4.41 5.20 -15.18
N ILE A 165 -3.31 5.29 -14.44
CA ILE A 165 -1.97 5.62 -14.96
C ILE A 165 -1.25 4.33 -15.36
N MET A 166 -0.59 4.37 -16.52
CA MET A 166 0.14 3.20 -17.05
C MET A 166 1.64 3.30 -16.85
N ASP A 167 2.18 4.53 -16.91
CA ASP A 167 3.60 4.83 -16.84
C ASP A 167 3.83 6.26 -16.32
N ILE A 168 5.03 6.49 -15.78
CA ILE A 168 5.45 7.77 -15.17
C ILE A 168 5.47 8.91 -16.20
N GLY A 169 5.81 8.62 -17.45
CA GLY A 169 5.88 9.61 -18.52
C GLY A 169 4.53 10.27 -18.81
N SER A 170 3.43 9.57 -18.52
CA SER A 170 2.08 10.10 -18.63
C SER A 170 1.64 10.95 -17.43
N LEU A 171 2.36 10.96 -16.30
CA LEU A 171 1.98 11.68 -15.08
C LEU A 171 1.62 13.17 -15.30
N PRO A 172 2.31 13.94 -16.17
CA PRO A 172 1.94 15.33 -16.42
C PRO A 172 0.50 15.53 -16.91
N VAL A 173 -0.08 14.56 -17.63
CA VAL A 173 -1.48 14.70 -18.09
C VAL A 173 -2.51 14.43 -16.99
N PHE A 174 -2.09 13.91 -15.83
CA PHE A 174 -2.95 13.61 -14.69
C PHE A 174 -3.07 14.76 -13.68
N GLU A 175 -2.44 15.91 -13.92
CA GLU A 175 -2.40 17.07 -13.00
C GLU A 175 -3.78 17.47 -12.45
N HIS A 176 -4.85 17.32 -13.23
CA HIS A 176 -6.22 17.70 -12.85
C HIS A 176 -7.15 16.51 -12.57
N VAL A 177 -6.61 15.29 -12.51
CA VAL A 177 -7.33 14.06 -12.13
C VAL A 177 -7.33 13.94 -10.60
N ASP A 178 -8.50 13.73 -10.00
CA ASP A 178 -8.64 13.76 -8.53
C ASP A 178 -8.10 12.50 -7.85
N ILE A 179 -8.19 11.36 -8.53
CA ILE A 179 -7.64 10.08 -8.06
C ILE A 179 -6.87 9.42 -9.19
N ILE A 180 -5.60 9.13 -8.94
CA ILE A 180 -4.77 8.34 -9.85
C ILE A 180 -4.87 6.87 -9.45
N GLN A 181 -5.42 6.04 -10.34
CA GLN A 181 -5.50 4.60 -10.12
C GLN A 181 -4.23 3.92 -10.66
N VAL A 182 -3.62 3.06 -9.84
CA VAL A 182 -2.61 2.10 -10.31
C VAL A 182 -3.30 0.75 -10.52
N GLY A 183 -3.29 0.25 -11.75
CA GLY A 183 -3.91 -1.03 -12.08
C GLY A 183 -3.16 -2.22 -11.49
N ALA A 184 -3.84 -3.36 -11.35
CA ALA A 184 -3.27 -4.58 -10.75
C ALA A 184 -1.97 -5.07 -11.44
N ARG A 185 -1.82 -4.81 -12.76
CA ARG A 185 -0.60 -5.15 -13.50
C ARG A 185 0.63 -4.34 -13.06
N ASN A 186 0.41 -3.18 -12.47
CA ASN A 186 1.43 -2.28 -11.95
C ASN A 186 1.52 -2.31 -10.42
N MET A 187 0.84 -3.25 -9.73
CA MET A 187 0.81 -3.32 -8.26
C MET A 187 2.19 -3.49 -7.62
N GLN A 188 3.18 -3.99 -8.37
CA GLN A 188 4.56 -4.15 -7.93
C GLN A 188 5.54 -3.32 -8.79
N ASN A 189 5.04 -2.36 -9.55
CA ASN A 189 5.86 -1.45 -10.33
C ASN A 189 6.35 -0.30 -9.43
N PHE A 190 7.42 -0.55 -8.68
CA PHE A 190 7.95 0.40 -7.68
C PHE A 190 8.45 1.71 -8.27
N GLU A 191 8.81 1.76 -9.55
CA GLU A 191 9.16 3.03 -10.21
C GLU A 191 7.91 3.91 -10.39
N LEU A 192 6.74 3.30 -10.58
CA LEU A 192 5.48 4.01 -10.75
C LEU A 192 4.80 4.39 -9.41
N LEU A 193 5.01 3.59 -8.36
CA LEU A 193 4.43 3.79 -7.03
C LEU A 193 5.21 4.82 -6.20
#